data_AF-A0A920QX62-F1
#
_entry.id   AF-A0A920QX62-F1
#
_cell.length_a   1.000
_cell.length_b   1.000
_cell.length_c   1.000
_cell.angle_alpha   90.00
_cell.angle_beta   90.00
_cell.angle_gamma   90.00
#
_symmetry.space_group_name_H-M   'P 1'
#
loop_
_entity.id
_entity.type
_entity.pdbx_description
1 polymer ?
#
loop_
_entity_poly.entity_id
_entity_poly.type
_entity_poly.pdbx_seq_one_letter_code
_entity_poly.pdbx_strand_id
1 'polypeptide(L)'
;MIAQKGKSAVAIDTIINQRGGDIKCIYVAIGQKNSTVSNVVSRLEEEGAMEHTIVVSASAAESAAMQYIAPYAGCAMGEYFRDRGQDALIIYDDLTKQAWAYRQVSLLLRRPPGREAYPGDVFYLHSDFSRGPPGQHDLR
;
A
#
# COMPACT_ATOMS: atom_id res chain seq x y z
N MET A 1 3.45 15.75 15.74
CA MET A 1 4.19 14.89 14.80
C MET A 1 4.32 13.50 15.42
N ILE A 2 3.41 12.57 15.10
CA ILE A 2 3.55 11.17 15.53
C ILE A 2 4.64 10.55 14.65
N ALA A 3 5.68 10.00 15.25
CA ALA A 3 6.86 9.52 14.53
C ALA A 3 6.50 8.40 13.52
N GLN A 4 6.68 8.70 12.24
CA GLN A 4 6.54 7.76 11.11
C GLN A 4 7.43 6.51 11.32
N LYS A 5 8.58 6.68 12.01
CA LYS A 5 9.56 5.62 12.33
C LYS A 5 8.97 4.42 13.08
N GLY A 6 8.00 4.62 13.97
CA GLY A 6 7.44 3.52 14.78
C GLY A 6 6.48 2.62 13.99
N LYS A 7 5.72 3.19 13.04
CA LYS A 7 4.73 2.43 12.26
C LYS A 7 5.40 1.55 11.21
N SER A 8 6.35 2.11 10.49
CA SER A 8 7.13 1.36 9.49
C SER A 8 7.96 0.26 10.16
N ALA A 9 8.50 0.49 11.36
CA ALA A 9 9.22 -0.55 12.10
C ALA A 9 8.33 -1.77 12.41
N VAL A 10 7.14 -1.54 12.99
CA VAL A 10 6.17 -2.62 13.27
C VAL A 10 5.77 -3.36 12.00
N ALA A 11 5.54 -2.65 10.91
CA ALA A 11 5.22 -3.24 9.61
C ALA A 11 6.34 -4.16 9.09
N ILE A 12 7.59 -3.68 9.11
CA ILE A 12 8.74 -4.45 8.63
C ILE A 12 8.99 -5.68 9.53
N ASP A 13 8.90 -5.50 10.85
CA ASP A 13 9.07 -6.61 11.80
C ASP A 13 7.97 -7.68 11.60
N THR A 14 6.75 -7.25 11.25
CA THR A 14 5.66 -8.17 10.90
C THR A 14 5.99 -9.00 9.66
N ILE A 15 6.57 -8.37 8.61
CA ILE A 15 6.99 -9.08 7.40
C ILE A 15 8.10 -10.09 7.71
N ILE A 16 9.10 -9.69 8.49
CA ILE A 16 10.24 -10.54 8.87
C ILE A 16 9.76 -11.76 9.66
N ASN A 17 8.76 -11.59 10.54
CA ASN A 17 8.20 -12.67 11.34
C ASN A 17 7.40 -13.72 10.53
N GLN A 18 7.06 -13.45 9.27
CA GLN A 18 6.41 -14.43 8.38
C GLN A 18 7.41 -15.35 7.64
N ARG A 19 8.71 -15.20 7.90
CA ARG A 19 9.76 -16.04 7.30
C ARG A 19 9.52 -17.52 7.59
N GLY A 20 9.59 -18.35 6.56
CA GLY A 20 9.31 -19.79 6.65
C GLY A 20 7.82 -20.15 6.76
N GLY A 21 6.91 -19.17 6.71
CA GLY A 21 5.47 -19.38 6.59
C GLY A 21 4.97 -19.29 5.15
N ASP A 22 3.68 -19.53 4.97
CA ASP A 22 3.03 -19.55 3.64
C ASP A 22 2.47 -18.19 3.20
N ILE A 23 2.66 -17.14 4.00
CA ILE A 23 2.08 -15.81 3.75
C ILE A 23 2.98 -15.01 2.80
N LYS A 24 2.42 -14.55 1.68
CA LYS A 24 3.09 -13.62 0.76
C LYS A 24 2.91 -12.18 1.22
N CYS A 25 4.01 -11.48 1.44
CA CYS A 25 4.01 -10.10 1.92
C CYS A 25 4.11 -9.13 0.74
N ILE A 26 3.38 -8.02 0.80
CA ILE A 26 3.41 -6.95 -0.20
C ILE A 26 3.55 -5.63 0.54
N TYR A 27 4.71 -4.97 0.41
CA TYR A 27 4.98 -3.67 1.00
C TYR A 27 4.86 -2.57 -0.06
N VAL A 28 3.87 -1.70 0.10
CA VAL A 28 3.56 -0.61 -0.83
C VAL A 28 4.04 0.72 -0.25
N ALA A 29 5.17 1.20 -0.76
CA ALA A 29 5.75 2.50 -0.40
C ALA A 29 5.18 3.61 -1.29
N ILE A 30 4.45 4.55 -0.69
CA ILE A 30 3.74 5.63 -1.38
C ILE A 30 4.33 6.96 -0.92
N GLY A 31 4.85 7.74 -1.86
CA GLY A 31 5.44 9.06 -1.61
C GLY A 31 6.62 9.03 -0.63
N GLN A 32 7.30 7.88 -0.49
CA GLN A 32 8.49 7.76 0.35
C GLN A 32 9.74 8.21 -0.42
N LYS A 33 10.80 8.56 0.30
CA LYS A 33 12.11 8.82 -0.32
C LYS A 33 12.71 7.50 -0.79
N ASN A 34 13.38 7.50 -1.95
CA ASN A 34 14.05 6.30 -2.48
C ASN A 34 15.02 5.70 -1.46
N SER A 35 15.80 6.52 -0.75
CA SER A 35 16.71 6.03 0.29
C SER A 35 16.00 5.34 1.44
N THR A 36 14.79 5.78 1.80
CA THR A 36 13.98 5.10 2.83
C THR A 36 13.53 3.73 2.33
N VAL A 37 13.07 3.63 1.09
CA VAL A 37 12.67 2.34 0.49
C VAL A 37 13.86 1.41 0.35
N SER A 38 15.00 1.90 -0.11
CA SER A 38 16.24 1.10 -0.21
C SER A 38 16.65 0.54 1.14
N ASN A 39 16.58 1.32 2.22
CA ASN A 39 16.88 0.82 3.57
C ASN A 39 15.91 -0.28 4.01
N VAL A 40 14.63 -0.21 3.61
CA VAL A 40 13.66 -1.28 3.90
C VAL A 40 14.01 -2.55 3.12
N VAL A 41 14.30 -2.42 1.82
CA VAL A 41 14.69 -3.56 0.96
C VAL A 41 15.94 -4.22 1.53
N SER A 42 17.01 -3.47 1.79
CA SER A 42 18.25 -4.02 2.36
C SER A 42 18.01 -4.74 3.68
N ARG A 43 17.19 -4.18 4.58
CA ARG A 43 16.84 -4.84 5.84
C ARG A 43 16.08 -6.16 5.62
N LEU A 44 15.15 -6.19 4.66
CA LEU A 44 14.42 -7.41 4.31
C LEU A 44 15.35 -8.45 3.66
N GLU A 45 16.36 -8.04 2.88
CA GLU A 45 17.36 -8.94 2.29
C GLU A 45 18.27 -9.54 3.37
N GLU A 46 18.79 -8.72 4.27
CA GLU A 46 19.65 -9.14 5.40
C GLU A 46 18.95 -10.15 6.31
N GLU A 47 17.64 -9.98 6.52
CA GLU A 47 16.80 -10.87 7.33
C GLU A 47 16.24 -12.05 6.53
N GLY A 48 16.55 -12.17 5.25
CA GLY A 48 16.05 -13.25 4.38
C GLY A 48 14.53 -13.20 4.13
N ALA A 49 13.89 -12.05 4.33
CA ALA A 49 12.45 -11.86 4.16
C ALA A 49 12.03 -11.39 2.75
N MET A 50 12.99 -11.03 1.89
CA MET A 50 12.69 -10.68 0.49
C MET A 50 12.21 -11.86 -0.35
N GLU A 51 12.47 -13.10 0.06
CA GLU A 51 12.04 -14.31 -0.68
C GLU A 51 10.51 -14.45 -0.75
N HIS A 52 9.81 -13.94 0.25
CA HIS A 52 8.34 -13.97 0.34
C HIS A 52 7.71 -12.58 0.24
N THR A 53 8.49 -11.54 -0.07
CA THR A 53 8.03 -10.15 -0.08
C THR A 53 8.16 -9.49 -1.45
N ILE A 54 7.08 -8.83 -1.88
CA ILE A 54 7.07 -7.93 -3.03
C ILE A 54 7.09 -6.49 -2.53
N VAL A 55 7.97 -5.66 -3.06
CA VAL A 55 8.03 -4.22 -2.76
C VAL A 55 7.50 -3.42 -3.95
N VAL A 56 6.37 -2.74 -3.76
CA VAL A 56 5.80 -1.79 -4.73
C VAL A 56 6.20 -0.39 -4.29
N SER A 57 6.91 0.35 -5.14
CA SER A 57 7.39 1.70 -4.82
C SER A 57 6.83 2.71 -5.82
N ALA A 58 6.10 3.70 -5.29
CA ALA A 58 5.83 4.96 -5.96
C ALA A 58 6.41 6.10 -5.10
N SER A 59 7.62 6.52 -5.42
CA SER A 59 8.42 7.44 -4.63
C SER A 59 7.87 8.88 -4.64
N ALA A 60 8.39 9.70 -3.73
CA ALA A 60 8.09 11.14 -3.68
C ALA A 60 8.52 11.90 -4.96
N ALA A 61 9.42 11.33 -5.76
CA ALA A 61 9.88 11.92 -7.01
C ALA A 61 8.97 11.57 -8.21
N GLU A 62 8.08 10.60 -8.05
CA GLU A 62 7.16 10.17 -9.09
C GLU A 62 5.86 11.00 -9.08
N SER A 63 5.14 10.95 -10.20
CA SER A 63 3.90 11.72 -10.37
C SER A 63 2.83 11.36 -9.33
N ALA A 64 1.95 12.31 -9.02
CA ALA A 64 0.79 12.07 -8.15
C ALA A 64 -0.11 10.93 -8.67
N ALA A 65 -0.18 10.72 -9.99
CA ALA A 65 -0.90 9.60 -10.58
C ALA A 65 -0.28 8.23 -10.18
N MET A 66 1.06 8.12 -10.19
CA MET A 66 1.76 6.90 -9.76
C MET A 66 1.56 6.62 -8.27
N GLN A 67 1.64 7.66 -7.43
CA GLN A 67 1.40 7.53 -6.00
C GLN A 67 -0.05 7.16 -5.69
N TYR A 68 -1.00 7.64 -6.49
CA TYR A 68 -2.41 7.28 -6.38
C TYR A 68 -2.69 5.82 -6.76
N ILE A 69 -2.06 5.31 -7.82
CA ILE A 69 -2.31 3.96 -8.34
C ILE A 69 -1.55 2.84 -7.60
N ALA A 70 -0.42 3.15 -6.96
CA ALA A 70 0.42 2.15 -6.31
C ALA A 70 -0.32 1.24 -5.31
N PRO A 71 -1.26 1.75 -4.49
CA PRO A 71 -2.03 0.88 -3.59
C PRO A 71 -2.93 -0.12 -4.29
N TYR A 72 -3.49 0.25 -5.43
CA TYR A 72 -4.29 -0.64 -6.27
C TYR A 72 -3.43 -1.73 -6.91
N ALA A 73 -2.22 -1.38 -7.35
CA ALA A 73 -1.27 -2.37 -7.86
C ALA A 73 -0.89 -3.40 -6.78
N GLY A 74 -0.60 -2.93 -5.56
CA GLY A 74 -0.32 -3.82 -4.43
C GLY A 74 -1.53 -4.70 -4.05
N CYS A 75 -2.74 -4.14 -4.08
CA CYS A 75 -3.98 -4.90 -3.89
C CYS A 75 -4.11 -6.04 -4.91
N ALA A 76 -4.03 -5.72 -6.21
CA ALA A 76 -4.18 -6.70 -7.28
C ALA A 76 -3.14 -7.83 -7.19
N MET A 77 -1.90 -7.51 -6.78
CA MET A 77 -0.87 -8.52 -6.50
C MET A 77 -1.26 -9.44 -5.33
N GLY A 78 -1.90 -8.92 -4.28
CA GLY A 78 -2.38 -9.73 -3.16
C GLY A 78 -3.59 -10.59 -3.54
N GLU A 79 -4.50 -10.04 -4.34
CA GLU A 79 -5.65 -10.80 -4.87
C GLU A 79 -5.21 -11.98 -5.73
N TYR A 80 -4.14 -11.84 -6.50
CA TYR A 80 -3.56 -12.95 -7.26
C TYR A 80 -3.22 -14.17 -6.38
N PHE A 81 -2.67 -13.94 -5.18
CA PHE A 81 -2.35 -15.00 -4.22
C PHE A 81 -3.61 -15.54 -3.52
N ARG A 82 -4.50 -14.65 -3.09
CA ARG A 82 -5.81 -15.00 -2.51
C ARG A 82 -6.61 -15.94 -3.41
N ASP A 83 -6.71 -15.59 -4.69
CA ASP A 83 -7.51 -16.33 -5.68
C ASP A 83 -6.90 -17.71 -6.01
N ARG A 84 -5.67 -17.97 -5.57
CA ARG A 84 -4.97 -19.27 -5.64
C ARG A 84 -5.02 -20.05 -4.34
N GLY A 85 -5.81 -19.59 -3.36
CA GLY A 85 -5.91 -20.22 -2.04
C GLY A 85 -4.69 -19.98 -1.15
N GLN A 86 -3.90 -18.93 -1.42
CA GLN A 86 -2.76 -18.53 -0.60
C GLN A 86 -3.10 -17.30 0.23
N ASP A 87 -2.47 -17.16 1.39
CA ASP A 87 -2.62 -15.98 2.24
C ASP A 87 -1.65 -14.87 1.82
N ALA A 88 -2.14 -13.63 1.83
CA ALA A 88 -1.35 -12.45 1.50
C ALA A 88 -1.50 -11.36 2.57
N LEU A 89 -0.36 -10.77 2.96
CA LEU A 89 -0.29 -9.60 3.84
C LEU A 89 0.09 -8.38 3.00
N ILE A 90 -0.73 -7.33 3.02
CA ILE A 90 -0.45 -6.09 2.29
C ILE A 90 -0.30 -4.93 3.28
N ILE A 91 0.77 -4.15 3.11
CA ILE A 91 1.10 -2.99 3.95
C ILE A 91 1.19 -1.75 3.08
N TYR A 92 0.52 -0.67 3.50
CA TYR A 92 0.55 0.63 2.83
C TYR A 92 1.30 1.67 3.67
N ASP A 93 2.39 2.19 3.15
CA ASP A 93 3.25 3.19 3.81
C ASP A 93 3.46 4.42 2.90
N ASP A 94 2.58 5.43 2.91
CA ASP A 94 1.39 5.54 3.74
C ASP A 94 0.16 6.04 2.96
N LEU A 95 -1.03 5.66 3.43
CA LEU A 95 -2.30 6.06 2.81
C LEU A 95 -2.57 7.57 2.89
N THR A 96 -1.91 8.29 3.83
CA THR A 96 -2.02 9.75 3.90
C THR A 96 -1.45 10.39 2.64
N LYS A 97 -0.28 9.93 2.18
CA LYS A 97 0.33 10.43 0.94
C LYS A 97 -0.47 10.03 -0.30
N GLN A 98 -1.10 8.84 -0.30
CA GLN A 98 -2.06 8.49 -1.36
C GLN A 98 -3.23 9.48 -1.42
N ALA A 99 -3.82 9.83 -0.27
CA ALA A 99 -4.91 10.79 -0.23
C ALA A 99 -4.49 12.17 -0.76
N TRP A 100 -3.27 12.64 -0.43
CA TRP A 100 -2.72 13.88 -0.98
C TRP A 100 -2.55 13.81 -2.50
N ALA A 101 -2.05 12.70 -3.01
CA ALA A 101 -1.90 12.47 -4.44
C ALA A 101 -3.27 12.47 -5.15
N TYR A 102 -4.28 11.81 -4.58
CA TYR A 102 -5.64 11.83 -5.11
C TYR A 102 -6.25 13.23 -5.13
N ARG A 103 -6.00 14.02 -4.08
CA ARG A 103 -6.42 15.42 -4.02
C ARG A 103 -5.81 16.21 -5.17
N GLN A 104 -4.51 16.08 -5.41
CA GLN A 104 -3.82 16.77 -6.50
C GLN A 104 -4.38 16.38 -7.87
N VAL A 105 -4.57 15.08 -8.11
CA VAL A 105 -5.15 14.58 -9.37
C VAL A 105 -6.58 15.12 -9.57
N SER A 106 -7.40 15.11 -8.52
CA SER A 106 -8.80 15.58 -8.59
C SER A 106 -8.91 17.08 -8.86
N LEU A 107 -8.03 17.89 -8.28
CA LEU A 107 -7.98 19.33 -8.53
C LEU A 107 -7.56 19.66 -9.97
N LEU A 108 -6.58 18.92 -10.52
CA LEU A 108 -6.18 19.06 -11.93
C LEU A 108 -7.32 18.73 -12.89
N LEU A 109 -8.17 17.77 -12.53
CA LEU A 109 -9.36 17.37 -13.28
C LEU A 109 -10.58 18.29 -13.04
N ARG A 110 -10.42 19.40 -12.31
CA ARG A 110 -11.49 20.35 -11.95
C ARG A 110 -12.71 19.70 -11.29
N ARG A 111 -12.51 18.58 -10.56
CA ARG A 111 -13.57 18.00 -9.74
C ARG A 111 -13.89 18.96 -8.59
N PRO A 112 -15.18 19.20 -8.26
CA PRO A 112 -15.55 20.13 -7.21
C PRO A 112 -14.97 19.66 -5.86
N PRO A 113 -14.17 20.49 -5.16
CA PRO A 113 -13.59 20.13 -3.88
C PRO A 113 -14.63 20.16 -2.76
N GLY A 114 -14.53 19.22 -1.83
CA GLY A 114 -15.24 19.22 -0.55
C GLY A 114 -14.37 19.75 0.58
N ARG A 115 -14.49 19.13 1.78
CA ARG A 115 -13.72 19.53 2.97
C ARG A 115 -12.22 19.31 2.74
N GLU A 116 -11.41 20.31 3.12
CA GLU A 116 -9.93 20.32 2.97
C GLU A 116 -9.41 20.11 1.52
N ALA A 117 -10.22 20.48 0.54
CA ALA A 117 -9.96 20.32 -0.90
C ALA A 117 -9.89 18.88 -1.41
N TYR A 118 -10.23 17.88 -0.58
CA TYR A 118 -10.45 16.51 -1.05
C TYR A 118 -11.79 16.42 -1.81
N PRO A 119 -11.88 15.61 -2.86
CA PRO A 119 -13.16 15.29 -3.48
C PRO A 119 -14.05 14.49 -2.50
N GLY A 120 -15.37 14.57 -2.69
CA GLY A 120 -16.37 14.01 -1.77
C GLY A 120 -16.31 12.47 -1.58
N ASP A 121 -15.57 11.76 -2.43
CA ASP A 121 -15.41 10.31 -2.44
C ASP A 121 -14.11 9.81 -1.78
N VAL A 122 -13.37 10.68 -1.07
CA VAL A 122 -12.12 10.29 -0.40
C VAL A 122 -12.27 9.11 0.56
N PHE A 123 -13.45 8.96 1.18
CA PHE A 123 -13.81 7.80 2.00
C PHE A 123 -14.02 6.52 1.19
N TYR A 124 -14.53 6.62 -0.04
CA TYR A 124 -14.76 5.47 -0.91
C TYR A 124 -13.44 4.84 -1.36
N LEU A 125 -12.41 5.65 -1.61
CA LEU A 125 -11.07 5.16 -1.97
C LEU A 125 -10.44 4.19 -0.97
N HIS A 126 -10.66 4.44 0.32
CA HIS A 126 -10.11 3.60 1.39
C HIS A 126 -11.05 2.42 1.71
N SER A 127 -12.32 2.56 1.38
CA SER A 127 -13.35 1.53 1.59
C SER A 127 -13.28 0.41 0.55
N ASP A 128 -12.97 0.72 -0.71
CA ASP A 128 -12.87 -0.27 -1.78
C ASP A 128 -11.70 -1.25 -1.57
N PHE A 129 -10.54 -0.77 -1.10
CA PHE A 129 -9.42 -1.66 -0.82
C PHE A 129 -9.71 -2.62 0.34
N SER A 130 -10.34 -2.14 1.41
CA SER A 130 -10.64 -2.97 2.58
C SER A 130 -11.77 -3.97 2.36
N ARG A 131 -12.67 -3.75 1.40
CA ARG A 131 -13.85 -4.63 1.23
C ARG A 131 -13.58 -5.87 0.37
N GLY A 132 -12.54 -5.90 -0.46
CA GLY A 132 -12.52 -6.86 -1.57
C GLY A 132 -13.76 -6.72 -2.47
N PRO A 133 -13.85 -7.44 -3.59
CA PRO A 133 -15.00 -7.35 -4.47
C PRO A 133 -16.29 -7.77 -3.75
N PRO A 134 -17.42 -7.08 -3.95
CA PRO A 134 -18.70 -7.52 -3.41
C PRO A 134 -19.12 -8.82 -4.10
N GLY A 135 -19.17 -9.95 -3.36
CA GLY A 135 -19.85 -11.16 -3.83
C GLY A 135 -19.19 -12.53 -3.63
N GLN A 136 -18.42 -12.78 -2.56
CA GLN A 136 -17.92 -14.14 -2.25
C GLN A 136 -18.31 -14.67 -0.86
N HIS A 137 -19.48 -14.28 -0.34
CA HIS A 137 -20.00 -14.84 0.92
C HIS A 137 -20.95 -16.04 0.76
N ASP A 138 -21.24 -16.50 -0.46
CA ASP A 138 -22.34 -17.47 -0.72
C ASP A 138 -21.94 -18.73 -1.51
N LEU A 139 -20.76 -19.31 -1.28
CA LEU A 139 -20.40 -20.64 -1.82
C LEU A 139 -19.68 -21.54 -0.80
N ARG A 140 -20.21 -21.63 0.42
CA ARG A 140 -19.94 -22.76 1.33
C ARG A 140 -21.23 -23.47 1.67
#